data_AF-A0A973GZX7-F1
#
_entry.id   AF-A0A973GZX7-F1
#
_cell.length_a   1.000
_cell.length_b   1.000
_cell.length_c   1.000
_cell.angle_alpha   90.00
_cell.angle_beta   90.00
_cell.angle_gamma   90.00
#
_symmetry.space_group_name_H-M   'P 1'
#
loop_
_entity.id
_entity.type
_entity.pdbx_description
1 polymer ?
#
loop_
_entity_poly.entity_id
_entity_poly.type
_entity_poly.pdbx_seq_one_letter_code
_entity_poly.pdbx_strand_id
1 'polypeptide(L)'
;MYFGNRRIRSAGRASGSVEVTLPPQLHGLQEITCRLMLRDGTHPEIVLQPDLSTAHTLLIQLWQKLRIGLVNIGEIGDFDPSTFTLALFPPRHWQQRPPLAYADALTVLHKTTTDESHEALARLTGYMAIAAGQRLGLSEALALAFGDTIAYLLTGIAILAGTEFERGLATRLFWEQRTPAPLANSLLDDLVWQQAGPGLSRVWEQFDAWQSAPQSHTAARQNWYRALTVEMGSV
;
A
#
# COMPACT_ATOMS: atom_id res chain seq x y z
N MET A 1 11.74 -32.37 4.16
CA MET A 1 10.68 -32.87 5.08
C MET A 1 10.00 -34.05 4.37
N TYR A 2 10.07 -35.27 4.90
CA TYR A 2 9.47 -36.46 4.28
C TYR A 2 8.04 -36.65 4.83
N PHE A 3 7.03 -36.47 3.99
CA PHE A 3 5.61 -36.54 4.38
C PHE A 3 5.04 -37.97 4.46
N GLY A 4 5.91 -38.99 4.44
CA GLY A 4 5.53 -40.40 4.46
C GLY A 4 5.02 -40.93 3.12
N ASN A 5 4.79 -42.24 3.04
CA ASN A 5 4.15 -42.88 1.89
C ASN A 5 2.62 -42.73 2.01
N ARG A 6 2.00 -41.93 1.12
CA ARG A 6 0.55 -41.76 1.02
C ARG A 6 0.04 -42.46 -0.24
N ARG A 7 -0.98 -43.30 -0.09
CA ARG A 7 -1.61 -44.02 -1.21
C ARG A 7 -2.72 -43.13 -1.77
N ILE A 8 -2.48 -42.49 -2.92
CA ILE A 8 -3.51 -41.70 -3.62
C ILE A 8 -4.58 -42.66 -4.11
N ARG A 9 -5.82 -42.49 -3.63
CA ARG A 9 -6.99 -43.22 -4.13
C ARG A 9 -7.80 -42.25 -4.96
N SER A 10 -8.14 -42.62 -6.19
CA SER A 10 -9.21 -41.95 -6.94
C SER A 10 -10.49 -42.12 -6.14
N ALA A 11 -11.02 -41.02 -5.59
CA ALA A 11 -12.46 -40.96 -5.33
C ALA A 11 -13.12 -41.14 -6.71
N GLY A 12 -14.15 -41.96 -6.80
CA GLY A 12 -14.91 -42.17 -8.04
C GLY A 12 -15.49 -40.85 -8.58
N ARG A 13 -16.33 -40.96 -9.62
CA ARG A 13 -16.85 -39.88 -10.51
C ARG A 13 -17.47 -38.60 -9.87
N ALA A 14 -17.45 -38.38 -8.55
CA ALA A 14 -18.16 -37.29 -7.87
C ALA A 14 -17.33 -36.47 -6.85
N SER A 15 -16.00 -36.35 -7.03
CA SER A 15 -15.07 -35.50 -6.25
C SER A 15 -14.49 -36.12 -4.97
N GLY A 16 -13.23 -35.77 -4.69
CA GLY A 16 -12.55 -35.99 -3.43
C GLY A 16 -11.93 -34.68 -2.98
N SER A 17 -12.08 -34.32 -1.70
CA SER A 17 -11.47 -33.14 -1.09
C SER A 17 -10.07 -33.48 -0.57
N VAL A 18 -9.13 -32.55 -0.74
CA VAL A 18 -7.81 -32.59 -0.12
C VAL A 18 -7.68 -31.33 0.72
N GLU A 19 -7.60 -31.49 2.03
CA GLU A 19 -7.31 -30.39 2.95
C GLU A 19 -5.79 -30.30 3.13
N VAL A 20 -5.25 -29.10 2.90
CA VAL A 20 -3.83 -28.80 3.08
C VAL A 20 -3.71 -27.73 4.15
N THR A 21 -3.08 -28.08 5.27
CA THR A 21 -2.74 -27.09 6.30
C THR A 21 -1.55 -26.27 5.81
N LEU A 22 -1.78 -24.97 5.62
CA LEU A 22 -0.75 -24.04 5.19
C LEU A 22 0.14 -23.63 6.38
N PRO A 23 1.44 -23.37 6.15
CA PRO A 23 2.31 -22.80 7.17
C PRO A 23 1.83 -21.37 7.55
N PRO A 24 2.16 -20.88 8.76
CA PRO A 24 1.64 -19.59 9.26
C PRO A 24 1.90 -18.40 8.33
N GLN A 25 3.00 -18.43 7.58
CA GLN A 25 3.36 -17.36 6.64
C GLN A 25 2.36 -17.25 5.47
N LEU A 26 1.59 -18.29 5.18
CA LEU A 26 0.58 -18.33 4.12
C LEU A 26 -0.85 -18.13 4.67
N HIS A 27 -0.99 -17.72 5.94
CA HIS A 27 -2.31 -17.52 6.56
C HIS A 27 -3.17 -16.50 5.82
N GLY A 28 -2.56 -15.47 5.19
CA GLY A 28 -3.27 -14.50 4.35
C GLY A 28 -3.92 -15.09 3.09
N LEU A 29 -3.69 -16.38 2.79
CA LEU A 29 -4.36 -17.12 1.71
C LEU A 29 -5.51 -18.00 2.23
N GLN A 30 -5.85 -17.91 3.52
CA GLN A 30 -7.01 -18.61 4.06
C GLN A 30 -8.26 -18.25 3.23
N GLU A 31 -9.10 -19.25 2.97
CA GLU A 31 -10.35 -19.12 2.21
C GLU A 31 -10.20 -18.67 0.76
N ILE A 32 -8.96 -18.52 0.26
CA ILE A 32 -8.71 -18.23 -1.15
C ILE A 32 -8.79 -19.51 -1.97
N THR A 33 -9.63 -19.48 -3.00
CA THR A 33 -9.73 -20.54 -3.98
C THR A 33 -8.36 -20.77 -4.63
N CYS A 34 -7.87 -22.00 -4.55
CA CYS A 34 -6.60 -22.39 -5.16
C CYS A 34 -6.84 -23.44 -6.25
N ARG A 35 -6.20 -23.25 -7.40
CA ARG A 35 -6.05 -24.32 -8.38
C ARG A 35 -4.94 -25.26 -7.93
N LEU A 36 -5.27 -26.54 -7.76
CA LEU A 36 -4.30 -27.58 -7.45
C LEU A 36 -3.87 -28.26 -8.75
N MET A 37 -2.56 -28.30 -9.00
CA MET A 37 -1.98 -28.94 -10.18
C MET A 37 -0.90 -29.92 -9.76
N LEU A 38 -0.82 -31.06 -10.45
CA LEU A 38 0.32 -31.96 -10.35
C LEU A 38 1.27 -31.62 -11.49
N ARG A 39 2.45 -31.10 -11.18
CA ARG A 39 3.51 -30.89 -12.15
C ARG A 39 4.39 -32.13 -12.17
N ASP A 40 4.34 -32.83 -13.29
CA ASP A 40 5.22 -33.97 -13.52
C ASP A 40 6.56 -33.48 -14.07
N GLY A 41 7.64 -33.91 -13.43
CA GLY A 41 9.02 -33.46 -13.67
C GLY A 41 10.00 -34.48 -13.10
N THR A 42 11.29 -34.17 -13.06
CA THR A 42 12.28 -35.06 -12.42
C THR A 42 11.95 -35.35 -10.95
N HIS A 43 11.21 -34.44 -10.31
CA HIS A 43 10.51 -34.67 -9.05
C HIS A 43 9.05 -34.23 -9.22
N PRO A 44 8.05 -35.09 -8.91
CA PRO A 44 6.65 -34.71 -8.99
C PRO A 44 6.31 -33.71 -7.88
N GLU A 45 5.64 -32.62 -8.25
CA GLU A 45 5.30 -31.51 -7.35
C GLU A 45 3.80 -31.23 -7.37
N ILE A 46 3.19 -31.03 -6.20
CA ILE A 46 1.84 -30.49 -6.08
C ILE A 46 1.97 -28.97 -5.99
N VAL A 47 1.44 -28.28 -7.00
CA VAL A 47 1.46 -26.83 -7.10
C VAL A 47 0.09 -26.30 -6.67
N LEU A 48 0.10 -25.42 -5.67
CA LEU A 48 -1.05 -24.63 -5.26
C LEU A 48 -0.94 -23.25 -5.91
N GLN A 49 -1.87 -22.93 -6.81
CA GLN A 49 -1.94 -21.63 -7.46
C GLN A 49 -3.16 -20.86 -6.92
N PRO A 50 -2.98 -19.87 -6.03
CA PRO A 50 -4.09 -19.09 -5.52
C PRO A 50 -4.71 -18.23 -6.63
N ASP A 51 -6.04 -18.11 -6.62
CA ASP A 51 -6.74 -17.12 -7.44
C ASP A 51 -6.59 -15.74 -6.82
N LEU A 52 -5.75 -14.92 -7.43
CA LEU A 52 -5.45 -13.55 -6.98
C LEU A 52 -6.24 -12.50 -7.76
N SER A 53 -7.24 -12.91 -8.55
CA SER A 53 -8.01 -12.01 -9.41
C SER A 53 -8.73 -10.92 -8.60
N THR A 54 -9.32 -11.29 -7.47
CA THR A 54 -10.01 -10.36 -6.56
C THR A 54 -9.05 -9.34 -5.95
N ALA A 55 -7.89 -9.80 -5.48
CA ALA A 55 -6.84 -8.93 -4.97
C ALA A 55 -6.36 -7.95 -6.05
N HIS A 56 -6.16 -8.43 -7.29
CA HIS A 56 -5.78 -7.58 -8.40
C HIS A 56 -6.85 -6.54 -8.75
N THR A 57 -8.13 -6.91 -8.73
CA THR A 57 -9.25 -5.97 -8.90
C THR A 57 -9.24 -4.87 -7.83
N LEU A 58 -8.96 -5.21 -6.57
CA LEU A 58 -8.84 -4.21 -5.50
C LEU A 58 -7.71 -3.22 -5.79
N LEU A 59 -6.55 -3.69 -6.28
CA LEU A 59 -5.43 -2.80 -6.61
C LEU A 59 -5.82 -1.79 -7.70
N ILE A 60 -6.52 -2.24 -8.75
CA ILE A 60 -7.05 -1.37 -9.81
C ILE A 60 -8.03 -0.35 -9.22
N GLN A 61 -8.94 -0.80 -8.35
CA GLN A 61 -9.92 0.08 -7.71
C GLN A 61 -9.21 1.16 -6.88
N LEU A 62 -8.26 0.80 -6.03
CA LEU A 62 -7.49 1.76 -5.22
C LEU A 62 -6.74 2.77 -6.10
N TRP A 63 -6.15 2.34 -7.21
CA TRP A 63 -5.52 3.25 -8.18
C TRP A 63 -6.53 4.24 -8.77
N GLN A 64 -7.73 3.79 -9.11
CA GLN A 64 -8.80 4.68 -9.60
C GLN A 64 -9.23 5.69 -8.52
N LYS A 65 -9.30 5.28 -7.26
CA LYS A 65 -9.60 6.20 -6.16
C LYS A 65 -8.52 7.27 -6.01
N LEU A 66 -7.25 6.87 -6.08
CA LEU A 66 -6.11 7.79 -6.08
C LEU A 66 -6.18 8.77 -7.26
N ARG A 67 -6.50 8.28 -8.46
CA ARG A 67 -6.69 9.10 -9.66
C ARG A 67 -7.80 10.14 -9.47
N ILE A 68 -8.90 9.79 -8.82
CA ILE A 68 -9.99 10.73 -8.48
C ILE A 68 -9.48 11.83 -7.53
N GLY A 69 -8.75 11.46 -6.48
CA GLY A 69 -8.23 12.44 -5.52
C GLY A 69 -7.19 13.37 -6.12
N LEU A 70 -6.40 12.89 -7.08
CA LEU A 70 -5.33 13.67 -7.72
C LEU A 70 -5.77 14.38 -9.01
N VAL A 71 -7.06 14.34 -9.37
CA VAL A 71 -7.56 14.83 -10.67
C VAL A 71 -7.20 16.30 -10.94
N ASN A 72 -7.17 17.15 -9.90
CA ASN A 72 -6.85 18.57 -10.02
C ASN A 72 -5.34 18.87 -10.03
N ILE A 73 -4.51 17.87 -9.73
CA ILE A 73 -3.05 18.00 -9.71
C ILE A 73 -2.47 17.65 -11.08
N GLY A 74 -2.94 16.54 -11.68
CA GLY A 74 -2.48 16.07 -12.97
C GLY A 74 -2.92 14.64 -13.26
N GLU A 75 -2.68 14.20 -14.50
CA GLU A 75 -3.05 12.85 -14.91
C GLU A 75 -1.95 11.84 -14.57
N ILE A 76 -2.28 10.85 -13.74
CA ILE A 76 -1.36 9.78 -13.34
C ILE A 76 -1.47 8.55 -14.25
N GLY A 77 -2.35 8.54 -15.24
CA GLY A 77 -2.59 7.43 -16.16
C GLY A 77 -3.30 6.22 -15.52
N ASP A 78 -3.36 5.12 -16.27
CA ASP A 78 -3.99 3.86 -15.81
C ASP A 78 -3.06 3.02 -14.93
N PHE A 79 -3.66 2.09 -14.17
CA PHE A 79 -2.90 1.16 -13.34
C PHE A 79 -2.05 0.26 -14.24
N ASP A 80 -0.72 0.33 -14.07
CA ASP A 80 0.23 -0.54 -14.76
C ASP A 80 1.01 -1.37 -13.74
N PRO A 81 0.79 -2.70 -13.70
CA PRO A 81 1.56 -3.64 -12.89
C PRO A 81 3.08 -3.49 -13.02
N SER A 82 3.58 -3.08 -14.18
CA SER A 82 5.02 -2.95 -14.44
C SER A 82 5.69 -1.85 -13.61
N THR A 83 4.92 -0.87 -13.12
CA THR A 83 5.39 0.21 -12.24
C THR A 83 5.70 -0.29 -10.82
N PHE A 84 5.22 -1.48 -10.45
CA PHE A 84 5.32 -2.00 -9.09
C PHE A 84 6.15 -3.29 -9.02
N THR A 85 6.70 -3.55 -7.83
CA THR A 85 7.22 -4.88 -7.50
C THR A 85 6.08 -5.70 -6.90
N LEU A 86 5.35 -6.42 -7.76
CA LEU A 86 4.24 -7.28 -7.32
C LEU A 86 4.76 -8.56 -6.67
N ALA A 87 4.33 -8.80 -5.45
CA ALA A 87 4.69 -10.00 -4.69
C ALA A 87 3.46 -10.58 -3.99
N LEU A 88 3.54 -11.84 -3.59
CA LEU A 88 2.48 -12.43 -2.78
C LEU A 88 2.45 -11.82 -1.37
N PHE A 89 3.62 -11.61 -0.77
CA PHE A 89 3.78 -11.03 0.56
C PHE A 89 4.60 -9.74 0.52
N PRO A 90 4.40 -8.82 1.48
CA PRO A 90 5.19 -7.59 1.58
C PRO A 90 6.69 -7.90 1.67
N PRO A 91 7.53 -7.39 0.75
CA PRO A 91 8.97 -7.58 0.84
C PRO A 91 9.55 -6.72 1.98
N ARG A 92 10.59 -7.22 2.65
CA ARG A 92 11.29 -6.47 3.71
C ARG A 92 12.05 -5.26 3.19
N HIS A 93 12.57 -5.38 1.97
CA HIS A 93 13.38 -4.36 1.30
C HIS A 93 12.96 -4.27 -0.16
N TRP A 94 12.95 -3.06 -0.70
CA TRP A 94 12.70 -2.79 -2.11
C TRP A 94 13.64 -1.67 -2.57
N GLN A 95 13.90 -1.61 -3.88
CA GLN A 95 14.87 -0.67 -4.45
C GLN A 95 14.17 0.36 -5.34
N GLN A 96 13.89 0.00 -6.59
CA GLN A 96 13.48 0.99 -7.60
C GLN A 96 11.97 1.17 -7.73
N ARG A 97 11.19 0.11 -7.50
CA ARG A 97 9.74 0.09 -7.73
C ARG A 97 8.98 -0.17 -6.43
N PRO A 98 8.00 0.67 -6.07
CA PRO A 98 7.20 0.48 -4.87
C PRO A 98 6.59 -0.93 -4.84
N PRO A 99 6.66 -1.64 -3.70
CA PRO A 99 6.14 -2.99 -3.62
C PRO A 99 4.63 -2.98 -3.45
N LEU A 100 3.94 -3.92 -4.09
CA LEU A 100 2.53 -4.18 -3.82
C LEU A 100 2.37 -5.67 -3.52
N ALA A 101 1.77 -5.96 -2.37
CA ALA A 101 1.55 -7.34 -1.93
C ALA A 101 0.10 -7.76 -2.16
N TYR A 102 -0.10 -8.91 -2.80
CA TYR A 102 -1.44 -9.48 -2.93
C TYR A 102 -2.04 -9.86 -1.56
N ALA A 103 -1.21 -10.31 -0.62
CA ALA A 103 -1.67 -10.58 0.74
C ALA A 103 -2.26 -9.34 1.42
N ASP A 104 -1.67 -8.14 1.23
CA ASP A 104 -2.24 -6.90 1.78
C ASP A 104 -3.62 -6.60 1.18
N ALA A 105 -3.78 -6.79 -0.14
CA ALA A 105 -5.05 -6.61 -0.81
C ALA A 105 -6.11 -7.62 -0.33
N LEU A 106 -5.71 -8.87 -0.11
CA LEU A 106 -6.58 -9.90 0.45
C LEU A 106 -6.98 -9.57 1.90
N THR A 107 -6.05 -9.09 2.73
CA THR A 107 -6.36 -8.65 4.11
C THR A 107 -7.41 -7.55 4.12
N VAL A 108 -7.30 -6.56 3.23
CA VAL A 108 -8.30 -5.49 3.07
C VAL A 108 -9.65 -6.06 2.61
N LEU A 109 -9.66 -7.01 1.66
CA LEU A 109 -10.88 -7.62 1.14
C LEU A 109 -11.63 -8.49 2.15
N HIS A 110 -10.93 -9.11 3.09
CA HIS A 110 -11.56 -9.89 4.16
C HIS A 110 -12.37 -9.02 5.14
N LYS A 111 -12.35 -7.69 4.99
CA LYS A 111 -13.18 -6.71 5.72
C LYS A 111 -13.13 -6.89 7.25
N THR A 112 -12.02 -7.40 7.77
CA THR A 112 -11.77 -7.38 9.20
C THR A 112 -11.49 -5.92 9.59
N THR A 113 -12.28 -5.35 10.49
CA THR A 113 -12.00 -4.04 11.11
C THR A 113 -10.89 -4.21 12.14
N THR A 114 -9.75 -4.72 11.69
CA THR A 114 -8.56 -5.00 12.49
C THR A 114 -7.48 -4.00 12.11
N ASP A 115 -6.59 -3.71 13.06
CA ASP A 115 -5.43 -2.84 12.84
C ASP A 115 -4.59 -3.32 11.63
N GLU A 116 -4.47 -4.64 11.45
CA GLU A 116 -3.77 -5.25 10.30
C GLU A 116 -4.37 -4.85 8.95
N SER A 117 -5.69 -4.67 8.86
CA SER A 117 -6.38 -4.25 7.63
C SER A 117 -6.11 -2.79 7.32
N HIS A 118 -6.09 -1.92 8.35
CA HIS A 118 -5.73 -0.52 8.19
C HIS A 118 -4.26 -0.36 7.79
N GLU A 119 -3.36 -1.12 8.40
CA GLU A 119 -1.94 -1.12 8.02
C GLU A 119 -1.72 -1.62 6.58
N ALA A 120 -2.41 -2.68 6.17
CA ALA A 120 -2.36 -3.18 4.79
C ALA A 120 -2.87 -2.11 3.81
N LEU A 121 -3.97 -1.46 4.12
CA LEU A 121 -4.53 -0.37 3.32
C LEU A 121 -3.58 0.83 3.25
N ALA A 122 -2.93 1.19 4.35
CA ALA A 122 -1.92 2.25 4.40
C ALA A 122 -0.73 1.93 3.49
N ARG A 123 -0.19 0.70 3.56
CA ARG A 123 0.90 0.24 2.68
C ARG A 123 0.50 0.32 1.21
N LEU A 124 -0.63 -0.26 0.83
CA LEU A 124 -1.11 -0.24 -0.56
C LEU A 124 -1.30 1.19 -1.07
N THR A 125 -1.98 2.02 -0.30
CA THR A 125 -2.26 3.43 -0.66
C THR A 125 -0.97 4.22 -0.78
N GLY A 126 -0.05 4.06 0.17
CA GLY A 126 1.22 4.78 0.17
C GLY A 126 2.11 4.39 -0.99
N TYR A 127 2.30 3.10 -1.26
CA TYR A 127 3.11 2.66 -2.40
C TYR A 127 2.51 3.07 -3.75
N MET A 128 1.19 3.07 -3.89
CA MET A 128 0.53 3.64 -5.07
C MET A 128 0.74 5.15 -5.18
N ALA A 129 0.66 5.88 -4.07
CA ALA A 129 0.91 7.32 -4.04
C ALA A 129 2.36 7.68 -4.36
N ILE A 130 3.34 6.84 -3.99
CA ILE A 130 4.74 7.00 -4.43
C ILE A 130 4.82 6.93 -5.96
N ALA A 131 4.23 5.89 -6.56
CA ALA A 131 4.21 5.74 -8.02
C ALA A 131 3.48 6.88 -8.72
N ALA A 132 2.37 7.37 -8.15
CA ALA A 132 1.65 8.53 -8.66
C ALA A 132 2.51 9.80 -8.59
N GLY A 133 3.20 10.05 -7.48
CA GLY A 133 4.11 11.19 -7.33
C GLY A 133 5.25 11.17 -8.35
N GLN A 134 5.81 9.99 -8.64
CA GLN A 134 6.82 9.81 -9.70
C GLN A 134 6.25 10.14 -11.08
N ARG A 135 5.02 9.68 -11.40
CA ARG A 135 4.36 9.99 -12.68
C ARG A 135 4.03 11.47 -12.84
N LEU A 136 3.78 12.17 -11.74
CA LEU A 136 3.58 13.61 -11.71
C LEU A 136 4.91 14.41 -11.73
N GLY A 137 6.06 13.73 -11.74
CA GLY A 137 7.37 14.35 -11.92
C GLY A 137 8.18 14.63 -10.65
N LEU A 138 7.74 14.16 -9.47
CA LEU A 138 8.57 14.26 -8.27
C LEU A 138 9.84 13.41 -8.40
N SER A 139 10.93 13.91 -7.85
CA SER A 139 12.14 13.11 -7.61
C SER A 139 11.83 11.92 -6.70
N GLU A 140 12.65 10.87 -6.79
CA GLU A 140 12.46 9.64 -6.01
C GLU A 140 12.29 9.91 -4.50
N ALA A 141 13.16 10.75 -3.92
CA ALA A 141 13.10 11.08 -2.49
C ALA A 141 11.81 11.81 -2.09
N LEU A 142 11.35 12.77 -2.91
CA LEU A 142 10.11 13.50 -2.63
C LEU A 142 8.88 12.64 -2.91
N ALA A 143 8.91 11.76 -3.92
CA ALA A 143 7.83 10.81 -4.18
C ALA A 143 7.65 9.82 -3.02
N LEU A 144 8.75 9.34 -2.42
CA LEU A 144 8.71 8.50 -1.21
C LEU A 144 8.01 9.22 -0.06
N ALA A 145 8.44 10.45 0.25
CA ALA A 145 7.84 11.25 1.32
C ALA A 145 6.38 11.63 1.02
N PHE A 146 6.05 11.89 -0.25
CA PHE A 146 4.71 12.20 -0.70
C PHE A 146 3.76 11.02 -0.52
N GLY A 147 4.18 9.82 -0.93
CA GLY A 147 3.34 8.64 -0.79
C GLY A 147 3.09 8.23 0.66
N ASP A 148 4.11 8.29 1.52
CA ASP A 148 3.94 8.09 2.95
C ASP A 148 3.04 9.16 3.60
N THR A 149 3.15 10.41 3.14
CA THR A 149 2.28 11.50 3.57
C THR A 149 0.82 11.25 3.21
N ILE A 150 0.53 10.84 1.96
CA ILE A 150 -0.83 10.52 1.53
C ILE A 150 -1.40 9.34 2.34
N ALA A 151 -0.62 8.27 2.52
CA ALA A 151 -1.03 7.14 3.34
C ALA A 151 -1.40 7.60 4.76
N TYR A 152 -0.54 8.40 5.39
CA TYR A 152 -0.77 8.91 6.74
C TYR A 152 -2.00 9.82 6.84
N LEU A 153 -2.21 10.73 5.89
CA LEU A 153 -3.37 11.62 5.89
C LEU A 153 -4.69 10.85 5.79
N LEU A 154 -4.70 9.77 5.01
CA LEU A 154 -5.91 9.01 4.70
C LEU A 154 -6.20 7.90 5.73
N THR A 155 -5.16 7.29 6.29
CA THR A 155 -5.28 6.13 7.18
C THR A 155 -4.86 6.40 8.62
N GLY A 156 -4.13 7.48 8.88
CA GLY A 156 -3.49 7.76 10.18
C GLY A 156 -2.21 6.93 10.43
N ILE A 157 -1.80 6.08 9.48
CA ILE A 157 -0.68 5.15 9.66
C ILE A 157 0.48 5.58 8.77
N ALA A 158 1.65 5.76 9.39
CA ALA A 158 2.90 5.99 8.70
C ALA A 158 3.47 4.64 8.22
N ILE A 159 3.96 4.61 6.98
CA ILE A 159 4.54 3.41 6.36
C ILE A 159 6.06 3.50 6.19
N LEU A 160 6.60 4.72 6.22
CA LEU A 160 8.03 5.01 6.15
C LEU A 160 8.50 5.79 7.38
N ALA A 161 9.77 5.59 7.75
CA ALA A 161 10.46 6.38 8.75
C ALA A 161 11.18 7.57 8.10
N GLY A 162 11.43 8.64 8.87
CA GLY A 162 12.23 9.77 8.40
C GLY A 162 11.46 10.77 7.54
N THR A 163 10.13 10.74 7.59
CA THR A 163 9.20 11.64 6.88
C THR A 163 8.28 12.38 7.86
N GLU A 164 8.66 12.43 9.14
CA GLU A 164 7.84 13.01 10.22
C GLU A 164 7.56 14.50 9.97
N PHE A 165 8.56 15.22 9.47
CA PHE A 165 8.45 16.63 9.12
C PHE A 165 7.40 16.86 8.03
N GLU A 166 7.51 16.11 6.93
CA GLU A 166 6.64 16.21 5.77
C GLU A 166 5.19 15.87 6.15
N ARG A 167 4.97 14.78 6.90
CA ARG A 167 3.64 14.40 7.41
C ARG A 167 3.04 15.46 8.32
N GLY A 168 3.83 16.02 9.23
CA GLY A 168 3.38 17.04 10.17
C GLY A 168 2.96 18.33 9.47
N LEU A 169 3.72 18.79 8.48
CA LEU A 169 3.34 19.94 7.66
C LEU A 169 2.10 19.64 6.82
N ALA A 170 2.08 18.49 6.14
CA ALA A 170 1.00 18.12 5.26
C ALA A 170 -0.34 17.97 6.00
N THR A 171 -0.34 17.51 7.25
CA THR A 171 -1.56 17.44 8.07
C THR A 171 -2.18 18.83 8.28
N ARG A 172 -1.34 19.86 8.48
CA ARG A 172 -1.81 21.25 8.60
C ARG A 172 -2.35 21.79 7.29
N LEU A 173 -1.66 21.51 6.17
CA LEU A 173 -2.05 21.96 4.83
C LEU A 173 -3.33 21.26 4.33
N PHE A 174 -3.46 19.97 4.60
CA PHE A 174 -4.57 19.16 4.14
C PHE A 174 -5.88 19.62 4.80
N TRP A 175 -5.88 19.80 6.12
CA TRP A 175 -7.09 20.12 6.88
C TRP A 175 -7.39 21.62 7.05
N GLU A 176 -6.49 22.54 6.67
CA GLU A 176 -6.69 24.00 6.85
C GLU A 176 -7.18 24.36 8.26
N GLN A 177 -6.55 23.80 9.30
CA GLN A 177 -6.93 24.00 10.72
C GLN A 177 -8.29 23.40 11.14
N ARG A 178 -8.94 22.59 10.30
CA ARG A 178 -10.10 21.78 10.70
C ARG A 178 -9.66 20.53 11.47
N THR A 179 -10.55 20.00 12.30
CA THR A 179 -10.30 18.77 13.06
C THR A 179 -10.17 17.59 12.09
N PRO A 180 -9.11 16.77 12.17
CA PRO A 180 -8.97 15.57 11.34
C PRO A 180 -10.13 14.61 11.60
N ALA A 181 -10.76 14.11 10.54
CA ALA A 181 -11.64 12.95 10.62
C ALA A 181 -10.94 11.78 9.92
N PRO A 182 -10.74 10.62 10.58
CA PRO A 182 -10.11 9.47 9.94
C PRO A 182 -10.99 8.96 8.79
N LEU A 183 -10.41 8.83 7.59
CA LEU A 183 -11.08 8.39 6.37
C LEU A 183 -10.92 6.88 6.10
N ALA A 184 -10.15 6.17 6.94
CA ALA A 184 -9.66 4.81 6.71
C ALA A 184 -10.75 3.79 6.35
N ASN A 185 -11.92 3.87 7.00
CA ASN A 185 -13.00 2.90 6.79
C ASN A 185 -13.74 3.07 5.45
N SER A 186 -13.41 4.11 4.67
CA SER A 186 -14.16 4.50 3.47
C SER A 186 -13.26 4.84 2.28
N LEU A 187 -11.99 4.42 2.27
CA LEU A 187 -11.07 4.71 1.15
C LEU A 187 -11.43 4.01 -0.16
N LEU A 188 -12.40 3.10 -0.17
CA LEU A 188 -12.98 2.54 -1.40
C LEU A 188 -14.19 3.36 -1.92
N ASP A 189 -14.59 4.42 -1.23
CA ASP A 189 -15.65 5.34 -1.66
C ASP A 189 -15.07 6.49 -2.51
N ASP A 190 -15.66 6.74 -3.67
CA ASP A 190 -15.26 7.86 -4.54
C ASP A 190 -15.45 9.21 -3.85
N LEU A 191 -16.50 9.36 -3.04
CA LEU A 191 -16.82 10.63 -2.40
C LEU A 191 -15.71 11.08 -1.45
N VAL A 192 -15.09 10.14 -0.74
CA VAL A 192 -13.97 10.42 0.17
C VAL A 192 -12.78 11.02 -0.58
N TRP A 193 -12.45 10.46 -1.75
CA TRP A 193 -11.33 10.96 -2.56
C TRP A 193 -11.64 12.28 -3.23
N GLN A 194 -12.88 12.50 -3.67
CA GLN A 194 -13.33 13.80 -4.18
C GLN A 194 -13.23 14.88 -3.11
N GLN A 195 -13.64 14.58 -1.88
CA GLN A 195 -13.56 15.52 -0.75
C GLN A 195 -12.11 15.76 -0.30
N ALA A 196 -11.25 14.75 -0.40
CA ALA A 196 -9.81 14.88 -0.11
C ALA A 196 -9.05 15.72 -1.14
N GLY A 197 -9.56 15.79 -2.38
CA GLY A 197 -8.88 16.42 -3.52
C GLY A 197 -8.30 17.81 -3.25
N PRO A 198 -9.07 18.80 -2.75
CA PRO A 198 -8.55 20.12 -2.44
C PRO A 198 -7.39 20.10 -1.42
N GLY A 199 -7.48 19.22 -0.40
CA GLY A 199 -6.40 19.04 0.57
C GLY A 199 -5.16 18.41 -0.05
N LEU A 200 -5.34 17.42 -0.94
CA LEU A 200 -4.25 16.79 -1.69
C LEU A 200 -3.56 17.80 -2.61
N SER A 201 -4.30 18.69 -3.28
CA SER A 201 -3.74 19.74 -4.14
C SER A 201 -2.81 20.67 -3.35
N ARG A 202 -3.23 21.15 -2.17
CA ARG A 202 -2.37 21.98 -1.31
C ARG A 202 -1.11 21.26 -0.85
N VAL A 203 -1.23 19.98 -0.50
CA VAL A 203 -0.07 19.16 -0.14
C VAL A 203 0.86 19.01 -1.34
N TRP A 204 0.32 18.72 -2.53
CA TRP A 204 1.10 18.61 -3.76
C TRP A 204 1.87 19.90 -4.08
N GLU A 205 1.21 21.06 -4.05
CA GLU A 205 1.85 22.37 -4.30
C GLU A 205 3.09 22.58 -3.41
N GLN A 206 3.03 22.13 -2.14
CA GLN A 206 4.16 22.21 -1.24
C GLN A 206 5.32 21.29 -1.65
N PHE A 207 5.02 20.06 -2.12
CA PHE A 207 6.02 19.13 -2.62
C PHE A 207 6.65 19.61 -3.93
N ASP A 208 5.85 20.18 -4.84
CA ASP A 208 6.32 20.77 -6.08
C ASP A 208 7.22 22.01 -5.83
N ALA A 209 6.84 22.85 -4.86
CA ALA A 209 7.68 23.96 -4.41
C ALA A 209 9.03 23.48 -3.85
N TRP A 210 9.04 22.38 -3.08
CA TRP A 210 10.28 21.77 -2.58
C TRP A 210 11.13 21.14 -3.68
N GLN A 211 10.51 20.52 -4.68
CA GLN A 211 11.19 20.00 -5.87
C GLN A 211 11.89 21.13 -6.63
N SER A 212 11.24 22.28 -6.76
CA SER A 212 11.77 23.48 -7.42
C SER A 212 12.82 24.24 -6.59
N ALA A 213 12.76 24.14 -5.25
CA ALA A 213 13.68 24.80 -4.34
C ALA A 213 14.18 23.86 -3.21
N PRO A 214 15.04 22.87 -3.50
CA PRO A 214 15.44 21.85 -2.52
C PRO A 214 16.13 22.38 -1.26
N GLN A 215 16.82 23.52 -1.38
CA GLN A 215 17.48 24.17 -0.24
C GLN A 215 16.46 24.66 0.81
N SER A 216 15.29 25.12 0.36
CA SER A 216 14.21 25.57 1.24
C SER A 216 13.64 24.43 2.08
N HIS A 217 13.43 23.26 1.45
CA HIS A 217 13.00 22.03 2.12
C HIS A 217 14.02 21.60 3.18
N THR A 218 15.30 21.55 2.80
CA THR A 218 16.39 21.15 3.70
C THR A 218 16.47 22.07 4.92
N ALA A 219 16.42 23.39 4.71
CA ALA A 219 16.47 24.38 5.79
C ALA A 219 15.24 24.28 6.71
N ALA A 220 14.03 24.14 6.15
CA ALA A 220 12.80 24.00 6.91
C ALA A 220 12.81 22.74 7.79
N ARG A 221 13.24 21.61 7.21
CA ARG A 221 13.36 20.33 7.92
C ARG A 221 14.39 20.39 9.06
N GLN A 222 15.54 21.00 8.83
CA GLN A 222 16.55 21.22 9.88
C GLN A 222 16.03 22.09 11.03
N ASN A 223 15.33 23.18 10.72
CA ASN A 223 14.76 24.06 11.72
C ASN A 223 13.70 23.35 12.57
N TRP A 224 12.88 22.49 11.95
CA TRP A 224 11.87 21.70 12.65
C TRP A 224 12.49 20.72 13.65
N TYR A 225 13.51 19.95 13.25
CA TYR A 225 14.20 19.05 14.19
C TYR A 225 14.93 19.80 15.30
N ARG A 226 15.50 20.98 15.01
CA ARG A 226 16.10 21.83 16.05
C ARG A 226 15.07 22.28 17.07
N ALA A 227 13.90 22.74 16.63
CA ALA A 227 12.81 23.16 17.51
C ALA A 227 12.35 22.02 18.42
N LEU A 228 12.14 20.82 17.86
CA LEU A 228 11.82 19.61 18.63
C LEU A 228 12.87 19.27 19.69
N THR A 229 14.15 19.41 19.34
CA THR A 229 15.25 19.12 20.27
C THR A 229 15.26 20.12 21.44
N VAL A 230 14.92 21.39 21.18
CA VAL A 230 14.78 22.41 22.24
C VAL A 230 13.59 22.11 23.16
N GLU A 231 12.45 21.71 22.61
CA GLU A 231 11.26 21.34 23.40
C GLU A 231 11.47 20.08 24.26
N MET A 232 12.27 19.11 23.78
CA MET A 232 12.58 17.89 24.52
C MET A 232 13.76 18.04 25.50
N GLY A 233 14.66 19.01 25.25
CA GLY A 233 15.86 19.26 26.06
C GLY A 233 15.68 20.26 27.20
N SER A 234 14.49 20.83 27.36
CA SER A 234 14.16 21.78 28.44
C SER A 234 13.51 21.11 29.67
N VAL A 235 14.02 19.95 30.08
CA VAL A 235 13.65 19.26 31.34
C VAL A 235 14.84 19.26 32.30
#